data_AF-A0A833J3F2-F1
#
_entry.id   AF-A0A833J3F2-F1
#
_cell.length_a   1.000
_cell.length_b   1.000
_cell.length_c   1.000
_cell.angle_alpha   90.00
_cell.angle_beta   90.00
_cell.angle_gamma   90.00
#
_symmetry.space_group_name_H-M   'P 1'
#
loop_
_entity.id
_entity.type
_entity.pdbx_description
1 polymer ?
#
loop_
_entity_poly.entity_id
_entity_poly.type
_entity_poly.pdbx_seq_one_letter_code
_entity_poly.pdbx_strand_id
1 'polypeptide(L)' 'MTLFDSLRRNAEAIRRIGVEAIDEAKRLGVPSHYVDPVVGEGIVREWPDGTRQRLRRQNGSVSIEPVDPRR' A
#
# COMPACT_ATOMS: atom_id res chain seq x y z
N MET A 1 14.32 26.85 -7.17
CA MET A 1 13.87 25.65 -6.44
C MET A 1 15.01 24.64 -6.48
N THR A 2 15.38 24.04 -5.36
CA THR A 2 16.48 23.07 -5.35
C THR A 2 16.04 21.73 -5.92
N LEU A 3 17.00 20.88 -6.32
CA LEU A 3 16.71 19.51 -6.72
C LEU A 3 15.98 18.74 -5.61
N PHE A 4 16.38 18.93 -4.35
CA PHE A 4 15.76 18.30 -3.19
C PHE A 4 14.29 18.71 -3.01
N ASP A 5 13.97 20.00 -3.20
CA ASP A 5 12.58 20.48 -3.13
C ASP A 5 11.71 19.84 -4.21
N SER A 6 12.25 19.69 -5.42
CA SER A 6 11.55 19.04 -6.54
C SER A 6 11.27 17.56 -6.25
N LEU A 7 12.28 16.84 -5.76
CA LEU A 7 12.14 15.43 -5.40
C LEU A 7 11.14 15.22 -4.27
N ARG A 8 11.12 16.11 -3.26
CA ARG A 8 10.13 16.05 -2.18
C ARG A 8 8.70 16.24 -2.69
N ARG A 9 8.47 17.23 -3.57
CA ARG A 9 7.16 17.45 -4.18
C ARG A 9 6.70 16.26 -5.02
N ASN A 10 7.61 15.65 -5.76
CA ASN A 10 7.29 14.45 -6.54
C ASN A 10 6.92 13.27 -5.64
N ALA A 11 7.66 13.05 -4.55
CA ALA A 11 7.33 12.01 -3.58
C ALA A 11 5.94 12.22 -2.95
N GLU A 12 5.60 13.47 -2.62
CA GLU A 12 4.27 13.84 -2.11
C GLU A 12 3.15 13.65 -3.15
N ALA A 13 3.42 13.94 -4.43
CA ALA A 13 2.47 13.69 -5.52
C ALA A 13 2.22 12.20 -5.71
N ILE A 14 3.27 11.38 -5.75
CA ILE A 14 3.16 9.91 -5.84
C ILE A 14 2.37 9.35 -4.66
N ARG A 15 2.64 9.85 -3.44
CA ARG A 15 1.89 9.43 -2.24
C ARG A 15 0.40 9.73 -2.37
N ARG A 16 0.03 10.92 -2.86
CA ARG A 16 -1.37 11.31 -3.07
C ARG A 16 -2.07 10.42 -4.09
N ILE A 17 -1.44 10.17 -5.24
CA ILE A 17 -1.96 9.25 -6.27
C ILE A 17 -2.19 7.86 -5.67
N GLY A 18 -1.27 7.38 -4.83
CA GLY A 18 -1.43 6.09 -4.16
C GLY A 18 -2.64 6.04 -3.22
N VAL A 19 -2.94 7.13 -2.50
CA VAL A 19 -4.14 7.24 -1.66
C VAL A 19 -5.40 7.23 -2.52
N GLU A 20 -5.44 8.05 -3.57
CA GLU A 20 -6.57 8.13 -4.50
C GLU A 20 -6.86 6.79 -5.19
N ALA A 21 -5.81 6.05 -5.57
CA ALA A 21 -5.95 4.73 -6.16
C ALA A 21 -6.52 3.69 -5.19
N ILE A 22 -6.16 3.75 -3.91
CA ILE A 22 -6.72 2.87 -2.87
C ILE A 22 -8.19 3.22 -2.63
N ASP A 23 -8.53 4.50 -2.58
CA ASP A 23 -9.93 4.94 -2.40
C ASP A 23 -10.78 4.56 -3.61
N GLU A 24 -10.25 4.67 -4.84
CA GLU A 24 -10.95 4.18 -6.04
C GLU A 24 -11.14 2.67 -6.01
N ALA A 25 -10.12 1.90 -5.62
CA ALA A 25 -10.26 0.45 -5.47
C ALA A 25 -11.38 0.07 -4.48
N LYS A 26 -11.47 0.79 -3.35
CA LYS A 26 -12.57 0.63 -2.38
C LYS A 26 -13.93 0.94 -3.00
N ARG A 27 -14.06 2.07 -3.73
CA ARG A 27 -15.30 2.45 -4.43
C ARG A 27 -15.74 1.39 -5.45
N LEU A 28 -14.79 0.79 -6.15
CA LEU A 28 -15.04 -0.26 -7.15
C LEU A 28 -15.24 -1.66 -6.55
N GLY A 29 -15.07 -1.82 -5.23
CA GLY A 29 -15.23 -3.11 -4.56
C GLY A 29 -14.11 -4.12 -4.87
N VAL A 30 -12.92 -3.66 -5.25
CA VAL A 30 -11.77 -4.51 -5.58
C VAL A 30 -10.63 -4.34 -4.58
N PRO A 31 -9.81 -5.38 -4.34
CA PRO A 31 -8.66 -5.26 -3.45
C PRO A 31 -7.56 -4.38 -4.06
N SER A 32 -6.94 -3.55 -3.22
CA SER A 32 -5.73 -2.80 -3.55
C SER A 32 -4.48 -3.53 -3.07
N HIS A 33 -3.37 -3.39 -3.81
CA HIS A 33 -2.10 -4.03 -3.49
C HIS A 33 -0.99 -2.99 -3.47
N TYR A 34 -0.23 -2.93 -2.38
CA TYR A 34 0.83 -1.94 -2.19
C TYR A 34 1.89 -2.42 -1.19
N VAL A 35 2.99 -1.68 -1.09
CA VAL A 35 4.02 -1.91 -0.06
C VAL A 35 3.84 -0.90 1.06
N ASP A 36 3.86 -1.37 2.31
CA ASP A 36 3.77 -0.52 3.50
C ASP A 36 5.00 -0.73 4.39
N PRO A 37 5.92 0.26 4.48
CA PRO A 37 7.11 0.16 5.31
C PRO A 37 6.83 -0.13 6.80
N VAL A 38 5.65 0.26 7.32
CA VAL A 38 5.26 0.02 8.71
C VAL A 38 4.92 -1.46 8.95
N VAL A 39 4.37 -2.12 7.92
CA VAL A 39 4.00 -3.54 7.94
C VAL A 39 5.22 -4.44 7.67
N GLY A 40 6.29 -3.88 7.10
CA GLY A 40 7.55 -4.58 6.80
C GLY A 40 7.58 -5.19 5.40
N GLU A 41 8.45 -6.18 5.21
CA GLU A 41 8.67 -6.80 3.89
C GLU A 41 7.45 -7.59 3.40
N GLY A 42 7.04 -7.34 2.16
CA GLY A 42 5.95 -8.03 1.49
C GLY A 42 5.00 -7.07 0.75
N ILE A 43 3.89 -7.63 0.25
CA ILE A 43 2.81 -6.87 -0.37
C ILE A 43 1.63 -6.87 0.60
N VAL A 44 1.09 -5.70 0.90
CA VAL A 44 -0.19 -5.55 1.59
C VAL A 44 -1.31 -5.64 0.56
N ARG A 45 -2.26 -6.54 0.80
CA ARG A 45 -3.56 -6.58 0.16
C ARG A 45 -4.58 -5.95 1.12
N GLU A 46 -5.25 -4.88 0.68
CA GLU A 46 -6.33 -4.24 1.42
C GLU A 46 -7.64 -4.39 0.65
N TRP A 47 -8.63 -5.00 1.31
CA TRP A 47 -9.97 -5.19 0.79
C TRP A 47 -10.83 -3.93 0.99
N PRO A 48 -11.95 -3.81 0.23
CA PRO A 48 -12.85 -2.65 0.32
C PRO A 48 -13.42 -2.38 1.72
N ASP A 49 -13.62 -3.43 2.51
CA ASP A 49 -14.09 -3.38 3.91
C ASP A 49 -13.01 -2.90 4.90
N GLY A 50 -11.80 -2.62 4.42
CA GLY A 50 -10.65 -2.23 5.23
C GLY A 50 -9.87 -3.42 5.82
N THR A 51 -10.26 -4.67 5.53
CA THR A 51 -9.50 -5.85 5.93
C THR A 51 -8.15 -5.87 5.21
N ARG A 52 -7.06 -5.98 5.97
CA ARG A 52 -5.69 -5.97 5.44
C ARG A 52 -4.96 -7.28 5.70
N GLN A 53 -4.19 -7.71 4.72
CA GLN A 53 -3.36 -8.92 4.79
C GLN A 53 -1.99 -8.65 4.17
N ARG A 54 -0.93 -9.12 4.83
CA ARG A 54 0.42 -9.16 4.28
C ARG A 54 0.64 -10.48 3.54
N LEU A 55 1.08 -10.37 2.30
CA LEU A 55 1.51 -11.45 1.44
C LEU A 55 3.03 -11.46 1.40
N ARG A 56 3.67 -12.51 1.92
CA ARG A 56 5.13 -12.65 1.90
C ARG A 56 5.54 -13.95 1.25
N ARG A 57 6.52 -13.89 0.33
CA ARG A 57 7.10 -15.09 -0.25
C ARG A 57 8.17 -15.66 0.68
N GLN A 58 8.01 -16.90 1.11
CA GLN A 58 8.98 -17.63 1.94
C GLN A 58 9.17 -19.04 1.37
N ASN A 59 10.42 -19.43 1.11
CA ASN A 59 10.79 -20.79 0.66
C ASN A 59 9.94 -21.33 -0.51
N GLY A 60 9.66 -20.47 -1.50
CA GLY A 60 8.86 -20.83 -2.68
C GLY A 60 7.34 -20.81 -2.47
N SER A 61 6.85 -20.59 -1.24
CA SER A 61 5.44 -20.46 -0.89
C SER A 61 5.06 -19.02 -0.54
N VAL A 62 3.76 -18.70 -0.49
CA VAL A 62 3.24 -17.39 -0.05
C VAL A 62 2.56 -17.56 1.30
N SER A 63 3.05 -16.87 2.33
CA SER A 63 2.34 -16.72 3.61
C SER A 63 1.35 -15.55 3.54
N ILE A 64 0.19 -15.72 4.16
CA ILE A 64 -0.86 -14.70 4.27
C ILE A 64 -1.08 -14.45 5.75
N GLU A 65 -0.82 -13.23 6.20
CA GLU A 65 -0.90 -12.84 7.61
C GLU A 65 -1.81 -11.61 7.74
N PRO A 66 -2.75 -11.58 8.70
CA PRO A 66 -3.55 -10.39 8.96
C PRO A 66 -2.64 -9.25 9.46
N VAL A 67 -3.00 -8.01 9.14
CA VAL A 67 -2.29 -6.81 9.64
C VAL A 67 -3.27 -5.78 10.15
N ASP A 68 -2.80 -4.94 11.07
CA ASP A 68 -3.61 -3.89 11.68
C ASP A 68 -4.22 -2.95 10.63
N PRO A 69 -5.39 -2.34 10.91
CA PRO A 69 -5.95 -1.29 10.09
C PRO A 69 -4.95 -0.15 9.86
N ARG A 70 -5.10 0.54 8.74
CA ARG A 70 -4.26 1.68 8.39
C ARG A 70 -4.43 2.79 9.43
N ARG A 71 -3.33 3.22 10.06
CA ARG A 71 -3.29 4.38 10.96
C ARG A 71 -3.20 5.69 10.20
#